data_AF-A0A4R4BTY7-F1
#
_entry.id   AF-A0A4R4BTY7-F1
#
_cell.length_a   1.000
_cell.length_b   1.000
_cell.length_c   1.000
_cell.angle_alpha   90.00
_cell.angle_beta   90.00
_cell.angle_gamma   90.00
#
_symmetry.space_group_name_H-M   'P 1'
#
loop_
_entity.id
_entity.type
_entity.pdbx_description
1 polymer ?
#
loop_
_entity_poly.entity_id
_entity_poly.type
_entity_poly.pdbx_seq_one_letter_code
_entity_poly.pdbx_strand_id
1 'polypeptide(L)'
;MPRPALSIVKPAVDDIVAGRKRVEIRSWAPPAIPLRDLVRVQNTAFLRQDGQEDPDDIALASVDVVGVHDWTPDEARAQGEHGCAGYVCGELTNMRAIDPPFRCVARRGIHALDDDSGKVS
;
A
#
# COMPACT_ATOMS: atom_id res chain seq x y z
N MET A 1 -18.89 2.42 -4.54
CA MET A 1 -18.02 2.24 -5.73
C MET A 1 -16.77 1.52 -5.26
N PRO A 2 -16.21 0.57 -6.03
CA PRO A 2 -15.05 -0.18 -5.57
C PRO A 2 -13.90 0.76 -5.20
N ARG A 3 -13.29 0.51 -4.04
CA ARG A 3 -12.13 1.30 -3.56
C ARG A 3 -10.84 0.64 -4.06
N PRO A 4 -9.89 1.40 -4.64
CA PRO A 4 -8.59 0.84 -4.98
C PRO A 4 -7.84 0.47 -3.70
N ALA A 5 -7.13 -0.64 -3.73
CA ALA A 5 -6.36 -1.15 -2.61
C ALA A 5 -4.99 -1.65 -3.06
N LEU A 6 -4.01 -1.55 -2.15
CA LEU A 6 -2.68 -2.09 -2.34
C LEU A 6 -2.22 -2.82 -1.08
N SER A 7 -1.87 -4.08 -1.26
CA SER A 7 -1.39 -4.96 -0.19
C SER A 7 0.09 -4.73 0.11
N ILE A 8 0.44 -4.71 1.39
CA ILE A 8 1.82 -4.57 1.85
C ILE A 8 2.07 -5.37 3.13
N VAL A 9 3.24 -5.99 3.20
CA VAL A 9 3.60 -6.85 4.33
C VAL A 9 3.79 -6.00 5.59
N LYS A 10 3.33 -6.53 6.73
CA LYS A 10 3.57 -5.94 8.05
C LYS A 10 5.09 -5.72 8.32
N PRO A 11 5.49 -4.63 9.00
CA PRO A 11 4.65 -3.65 9.70
C PRO A 11 4.31 -2.39 8.89
N ALA A 12 4.41 -2.41 7.55
CA ALA A 12 4.46 -1.17 6.78
C ALA A 12 3.22 -0.26 6.90
N VAL A 13 2.00 -0.80 7.06
CA VAL A 13 0.81 0.03 7.26
C VAL A 13 0.81 0.71 8.63
N ASP A 14 1.34 0.06 9.66
CA ASP A 14 1.51 0.67 10.99
C ASP A 14 2.49 1.86 10.92
N ASP A 15 3.57 1.73 10.13
CA ASP A 15 4.52 2.81 9.90
C ASP A 15 3.91 3.98 9.11
N ILE A 16 2.99 3.69 8.19
CA ILE A 16 2.23 4.72 7.46
C ILE A 16 1.31 5.47 8.43
N VAL A 17 0.51 4.75 9.22
CA VAL A 17 -0.43 5.36 10.19
C VAL A 17 0.32 6.18 11.24
N ALA A 18 1.49 5.72 11.67
CA ALA A 18 2.35 6.47 12.59
C ALA A 18 3.16 7.61 11.92
N GLY A 19 3.03 7.81 10.62
CA GLY A 19 3.73 8.86 9.86
C GLY A 19 5.24 8.65 9.69
N ARG A 20 5.76 7.45 10.01
CA ARG A 20 7.16 7.04 9.84
C ARG A 20 7.48 6.67 8.40
N LYS A 21 6.51 6.11 7.67
CA LYS A 21 6.62 5.76 6.25
C LYS A 21 5.77 6.72 5.41
N ARG A 22 6.44 7.50 4.56
CA ARG A 22 5.79 8.52 3.70
C ARG A 22 5.91 8.24 2.21
N VAL A 23 6.58 7.16 1.83
CA VAL A 23 6.75 6.74 0.44
C VAL A 23 6.42 5.26 0.29
N GLU A 24 5.83 4.93 -0.86
CA GLU A 24 5.61 3.56 -1.32
C GLU A 24 6.62 3.23 -2.41
N ILE A 25 7.51 2.27 -2.16
CA ILE A 25 8.58 1.91 -3.09
C ILE A 25 8.15 0.68 -3.90
N ARG A 26 8.11 0.79 -5.23
CA ARG A 26 7.68 -0.29 -6.14
C ARG A 26 8.51 -0.30 -7.42
N SER A 27 8.55 -1.43 -8.11
CA SER A 27 9.16 -1.57 -9.44
C SER A 27 8.24 -1.09 -10.58
N TRP A 28 7.13 -0.42 -10.24
CA TRP A 28 6.11 0.06 -11.17
C TRP A 28 5.44 1.31 -10.59
N ALA A 29 4.95 2.19 -11.47
CA ALA A 29 4.18 3.37 -11.09
C ALA A 29 2.67 3.09 -11.14
N PRO A 30 1.85 3.69 -10.27
CA PRO A 30 0.40 3.58 -10.35
C PRO A 30 -0.12 4.06 -11.71
N PRO A 31 -1.28 3.53 -12.17
CA PRO A 31 -1.81 3.81 -13.51
C PRO A 31 -2.27 5.27 -13.69
N ALA A 32 -2.49 6.00 -12.60
CA ALA A 32 -2.86 7.41 -12.61
C ALA A 32 -2.35 8.10 -11.34
N ILE A 33 -2.12 9.42 -11.45
CA ILE A 33 -1.77 10.31 -10.35
C ILE A 33 -2.66 11.57 -10.46
N PRO A 34 -3.30 12.04 -9.37
CA PRO A 34 -3.29 11.44 -8.04
C PRO A 34 -4.16 10.18 -7.96
N LEU A 35 -3.68 9.16 -7.26
CA LEU A 35 -4.49 8.00 -6.87
C LEU A 35 -5.01 8.23 -5.46
N ARG A 36 -6.26 8.67 -5.36
CA ARG A 36 -6.90 9.03 -4.09
C ARG A 36 -7.57 7.84 -3.41
N ASP A 37 -7.70 7.93 -2.09
CA ASP A 37 -8.41 6.97 -1.26
C ASP A 37 -7.89 5.53 -1.40
N LEU A 38 -6.60 5.36 -1.71
CA LEU A 38 -5.96 4.05 -1.83
C LEU A 38 -5.96 3.35 -0.47
N VAL A 39 -6.71 2.26 -0.37
CA VAL A 39 -6.75 1.43 0.84
C VAL A 39 -5.45 0.64 0.98
N ARG A 40 -4.89 0.65 2.18
CA ARG A 40 -3.70 -0.10 2.56
C ARG A 40 -4.13 -1.36 3.30
N VAL A 41 -3.94 -2.49 2.63
CA VAL A 41 -4.20 -3.81 3.19
C VAL A 41 -2.89 -4.34 3.74
N GLN A 42 -2.85 -4.63 5.04
CA GLN A 42 -1.66 -5.19 5.66
C GLN A 42 -1.74 -6.71 5.64
N ASN A 43 -0.70 -7.34 5.11
CA ASN A 43 -0.61 -8.79 5.02
C ASN A 43 0.65 -9.39 5.64
N THR A 44 0.73 -10.72 5.68
CA THR A 44 1.85 -11.42 6.35
C THR A 44 2.90 -11.98 5.39
N ALA A 45 2.57 -12.13 4.10
CA ALA A 45 3.46 -12.73 3.10
C ALA A 45 3.62 -11.88 1.83
N PHE A 46 4.77 -11.98 1.18
CA PHE A 46 4.97 -11.32 -0.12
C PHE A 46 4.19 -12.04 -1.23
N LEU A 47 3.33 -11.30 -1.93
CA LEU A 47 2.57 -11.77 -3.09
C LEU A 47 3.40 -11.60 -4.38
N ARG A 48 4.02 -12.69 -4.83
CA ARG A 48 4.99 -12.71 -5.94
C ARG A 48 4.41 -13.18 -7.27
N GLN A 49 3.35 -13.98 -7.24
CA GLN A 49 2.74 -14.53 -8.44
C GLN A 49 1.46 -13.79 -8.78
N ASP A 50 1.16 -13.66 -10.08
CA ASP A 50 -0.10 -13.10 -10.52
C ASP A 50 -1.25 -14.02 -10.09
N GLY A 51 -2.33 -13.43 -9.59
CA GLY A 51 -3.43 -14.16 -8.97
C GLY A 51 -3.14 -14.72 -7.57
N GLN A 52 -1.96 -14.47 -6.98
CA GLN A 52 -1.70 -14.86 -5.60
C GLN A 52 -2.52 -13.99 -4.63
N GLU A 53 -3.20 -14.67 -3.70
CA GLU A 53 -4.03 -14.07 -2.67
C GLU A 53 -3.53 -14.46 -1.28
N ASP A 54 -3.82 -13.62 -0.28
CA ASP A 54 -3.70 -13.92 1.14
C ASP A 54 -5.06 -13.58 1.79
N PRO A 55 -5.80 -14.58 2.31
CA PRO A 55 -7.21 -14.41 2.68
C PRO A 55 -7.44 -13.81 4.07
N ASP A 56 -6.42 -13.78 4.94
CA ASP A 56 -6.54 -13.42 6.36
C ASP A 56 -5.97 -12.02 6.68
N ASP A 57 -6.13 -11.09 5.74
CA ASP A 57 -5.53 -9.76 5.82
C ASP A 57 -6.50 -8.68 6.27
N ILE A 58 -5.94 -7.52 6.63
CA ILE A 58 -6.67 -6.44 7.30
C ILE A 58 -6.44 -5.12 6.59
N ALA A 59 -7.52 -4.44 6.20
CA ALA A 59 -7.49 -3.05 5.78
C ALA A 59 -7.38 -2.13 7.00
N LEU A 60 -6.28 -1.39 7.08
CA LEU A 60 -5.93 -0.59 8.26
C LEU A 60 -5.86 0.92 7.99
N ALA A 61 -5.65 1.33 6.74
CA ALA A 61 -5.50 2.75 6.41
C ALA A 61 -5.98 3.08 5.00
N SER A 62 -6.22 4.36 4.75
CA SER A 62 -6.40 4.95 3.43
C SER A 62 -5.40 6.10 3.25
N VAL A 63 -4.82 6.21 2.06
CA VAL A 63 -3.82 7.22 1.70
C VAL A 63 -4.09 7.75 0.30
N ASP A 64 -3.50 8.91 -0.01
CA ASP A 64 -3.44 9.40 -1.39
C ASP A 64 -2.00 9.25 -1.90
N VAL A 65 -1.84 8.84 -3.17
CA VAL A 65 -0.57 8.89 -3.89
C VAL A 65 -0.60 10.09 -4.83
N VAL A 66 0.21 11.11 -4.56
CA VAL A 66 0.13 12.41 -5.25
C VAL A 66 1.25 12.70 -6.24
N GLY A 67 2.33 11.92 -6.18
CA GLY A 67 3.50 12.08 -7.03
C GLY A 67 4.25 10.76 -7.16
N VAL A 68 5.07 10.66 -8.20
CA VAL A 68 6.00 9.55 -8.40
C VAL A 68 7.34 10.11 -8.85
N HIS A 69 8.41 9.65 -8.23
CA HIS A 69 9.78 9.96 -8.63
C HIS A 69 10.67 8.72 -8.52
N ASP A 70 11.86 8.79 -9.11
CA ASP A 70 12.83 7.71 -9.07
C ASP A 70 13.29 7.42 -7.64
N TRP A 71 13.37 6.14 -7.26
CA TRP A 71 13.97 5.76 -5.99
C TRP A 71 15.49 5.91 -6.05
N THR A 72 16.01 6.94 -5.40
CA THR A 72 17.43 7.28 -5.50
C THR A 72 18.28 6.49 -4.48
N PRO A 73 19.57 6.25 -4.76
CA PRO A 73 20.49 5.65 -3.78
C PRO A 73 20.62 6.45 -2.48
N ASP A 74 20.47 7.78 -2.54
CA ASP A 74 20.57 8.64 -1.37
C ASP A 74 19.36 8.51 -0.45
N GLU A 75 18.15 8.41 -1.01
CA GLU A 75 16.94 8.13 -0.23
C GLU A 75 16.99 6.73 0.40
N ALA A 76 17.49 5.74 -0.35
CA ALA A 76 17.71 4.40 0.19
C ALA A 76 18.66 4.43 1.38
N ARG A 77 19.82 5.09 1.24
CA ARG A 77 20.79 5.25 2.33
C ARG A 77 20.18 5.97 3.53
N ALA A 78 19.37 7.00 3.32
CA ALA A 78 18.69 7.72 4.39
C ALA A 78 17.70 6.83 5.17
N GLN A 79 17.16 5.78 4.54
CA GLN A 79 16.29 4.78 5.16
C GLN A 79 17.05 3.53 5.64
N GLY A 80 18.38 3.50 5.55
CA GLY A 80 19.20 2.33 5.94
C GLY A 80 19.14 1.17 4.94
N GLU A 81 18.62 1.41 3.74
CA GLU A 81 18.44 0.42 2.68
C GLU A 81 19.50 0.56 1.59
N HIS A 82 19.71 -0.52 0.84
CA HIS A 82 20.54 -0.48 -0.37
C HIS A 82 19.66 -0.15 -1.57
N GLY A 83 19.97 0.93 -2.29
CA GLY A 83 19.17 1.37 -3.43
C GLY A 83 18.96 0.26 -4.47
N CYS A 84 17.78 0.24 -5.08
CA CYS A 84 17.43 -0.71 -6.14
C CYS A 84 17.10 0.06 -7.42
N ALA A 85 17.93 -0.13 -8.46
CA ALA A 85 17.70 0.46 -9.76
C ALA A 85 16.36 -0.02 -10.35
N GLY A 86 15.64 0.87 -11.02
CA GLY A 86 14.34 0.56 -11.65
C GLY A 86 13.15 0.57 -10.68
N TYR A 87 13.33 1.08 -9.46
CA TYR A 87 12.23 1.32 -8.52
C TYR A 87 11.86 2.80 -8.49
N VAL A 88 10.60 3.07 -8.16
CA VAL A 88 10.02 4.40 -7.99
C VAL A 88 9.40 4.55 -6.62
N CYS A 89 9.37 5.79 -6.13
CA CYS A 89 8.64 6.19 -4.93
C CYS A 89 7.31 6.83 -5.29
N GLY A 90 6.22 6.26 -4.78
CA GLY A 90 4.94 6.96 -4.70
C GLY A 90 4.88 7.81 -3.44
N GLU A 91 4.67 9.11 -3.58
CA GLU A 91 4.54 10.05 -2.47
C GLU A 91 3.19 9.87 -1.76
N LEU A 92 3.22 9.47 -0.48
CA LEU A 92 2.01 9.25 0.32
C LEU A 92 1.64 10.52 1.09
N THR A 93 0.38 10.93 0.96
CA THR A 93 -0.21 12.01 1.75
C THR A 93 -1.56 11.61 2.31
N ASN A 94 -2.12 12.49 3.15
CA ASN A 94 -3.48 12.36 3.69
C ASN A 94 -3.70 10.99 4.34
N MET A 95 -2.77 10.54 5.18
CA MET A 95 -2.82 9.22 5.82
C MET A 95 -3.95 9.18 6.86
N ARG A 96 -4.92 8.29 6.65
CA ARG A 96 -6.09 8.11 7.52
C ARG A 96 -6.13 6.67 8.01
N ALA A 97 -6.19 6.46 9.32
CA ALA A 97 -6.49 5.14 9.87
C ALA A 97 -7.95 4.77 9.53
N ILE A 98 -8.19 3.49 9.26
CA ILE A 98 -9.53 2.93 9.13
C ILE A 98 -9.91 2.36 10.49
N ASP A 99 -10.98 2.92 11.08
CA ASP A 99 -11.50 2.51 12.38
C ASP A 99 -13.03 2.34 12.29
N PRO A 100 -13.58 1.12 12.53
CA PRO A 100 -12.85 -0.11 12.83
C PRO A 100 -12.13 -0.66 11.60
N PRO A 101 -10.95 -1.30 11.76
CA PRO A 101 -10.31 -2.06 10.69
C PRO A 101 -11.18 -3.25 10.29
N PHE A 102 -11.08 -3.69 9.03
CA PHE A 102 -11.90 -4.78 8.51
C PHE A 102 -11.06 -5.81 7.75
N ARG A 103 -11.52 -7.06 7.74
CA ARG A 103 -10.87 -8.16 7.01
C ARG A 103 -11.15 -8.08 5.52
N CYS A 104 -10.14 -8.42 4.72
CA CYS A 104 -10.25 -8.52 3.26
C CYS A 104 -9.17 -9.43 2.69
N VAL A 105 -9.38 -9.89 1.46
CA VAL A 105 -8.37 -10.66 0.72
C VAL A 105 -7.33 -9.70 0.14
N ALA A 106 -6.06 -9.87 0.50
CA ALA A 106 -4.98 -9.18 -0.18
C ALA A 106 -4.69 -9.80 -1.54
N ARG A 107 -4.38 -8.95 -2.51
CA ARG A 107 -3.95 -9.36 -3.86
C ARG A 107 -2.68 -8.64 -4.27
N ARG A 108 -1.95 -9.25 -5.21
CA ARG A 108 -0.79 -8.62 -5.86
C ARG A 108 -1.24 -7.44 -6.72
N GLY A 109 -0.48 -6.34 -6.64
CA GLY A 109 -0.78 -5.12 -7.39
C GLY A 109 -1.96 -4.33 -6.82
N ILE A 110 -2.35 -3.28 -7.56
CA ILE A 110 -3.55 -2.50 -7.22
C ILE A 110 -4.78 -3.31 -7.61
N HIS A 111 -5.70 -3.50 -6.67
CA HIS A 111 -6.94 -4.25 -6.87
C HIS A 111 -8.13 -3.50 -6.30
N ALA A 112 -9.34 -3.92 -6.65
CA ALA A 112 -10.57 -3.36 -6.13
C ALA A 112 -11.00 -4.10 -4.85
N LEU A 113 -11.41 -3.34 -3.84
CA LEU A 113 -12.20 -3.82 -2.71
C LEU A 113 -13.66 -3.45 -2.92
N ASP A 114 -14.55 -4.43 -2.78
CA ASP A 114 -15.98 -4.21 -2.81
C ASP A 114 -16.46 -3.61 -1.49
N ASP A 115 -17.52 -2.79 -1.55
CA ASP A 115 -18.08 -2.09 -0.37
C ASP A 115 -18.62 -3.03 0.73
N ASP A 116 -18.75 -4.33 0.44
CA ASP A 116 -19.22 -5.36 1.40
C ASP A 116 -18.08 -6.01 2.21
N SER A 117 -16.82 -5.68 1.89
CA SER A 117 -15.66 -6.10 2.67
C SER A 117 -15.70 -5.43 4.06
N GLY A 118 -16.28 -6.14 5.04
CA GLY A 118 -16.41 -5.67 6.42
C GLY A 118 -17.80 -5.83 7.05
N LYS A 119 -18.83 -6.27 6.32
CA LYS A 119 -20.09 -6.67 6.95
C LYS A 119 -19.94 -8.07 7.55
N VAL A 120 -19.57 -8.13 8.82
CA VAL A 120 -19.85 -9.32 9.63
C VAL A 120 -21.37 -9.39 9.76
N SER A 121 -21.99 -10.40 9.13
CA SER A 121 -23.39 -10.75 9.34
C SER A 121 -23.60 -11.40 10.70
#